data_AF-A0A367KXI5-F1
#
_entry.id   AF-A0A367KXI5-F1
#
_cell.length_a   1.000
_cell.length_b   1.000
_cell.length_c   1.000
_cell.angle_alpha   90.00
_cell.angle_beta   90.00
_cell.angle_gamma   90.00
#
_symmetry.space_group_name_H-M   'P 1'
#
loop_
_entity.id
_entity.type
_entity.pdbx_description
1 polymer ?
#
loop_
_entity_poly.entity_id
_entity_poly.type
_entity_poly.pdbx_seq_one_letter_code
_entity_poly.pdbx_strand_id
1 'polypeptide(L)'
;RVPKIHFEILIHPQYQNDHGQATCSPGSVVEGLVKAYVTMPTIIKHIKLIFEATEKLNYAAMGWEKARARDGRLFSASKVLWGSSEWSIIDVGEYIFPFICQMPVVNFPPTFHNHSIDIEFVMFVSAQRPKQTPIISKPIELQFQPIIETITTKNLHVSVQKTQLTRHITAQVSVPRLAYNIHEDLLSIPVTKLLCNGSVNVKSDSNQ
;
A
#
# COMPACT_ATOMS: atom_id res chain seq x y z
N ARG A 1 -34.77 3.68 4.46
CA ARG A 1 -35.07 2.29 4.84
C ARG A 1 -33.94 1.81 5.73
N VAL A 2 -34.23 1.33 6.94
CA VAL A 2 -33.22 0.79 7.86
C VAL A 2 -32.64 -0.51 7.27
N PRO A 3 -31.30 -0.71 7.23
CA PRO A 3 -30.72 -1.94 6.72
C PRO A 3 -31.12 -3.15 7.60
N LYS A 4 -31.49 -4.26 6.96
CA LYS A 4 -31.93 -5.49 7.67
C LYS A 4 -30.80 -6.13 8.48
N ILE A 5 -29.57 -5.95 8.02
CA ILE A 5 -28.36 -6.41 8.67
C ILE A 5 -27.35 -5.26 8.60
N HIS A 6 -26.74 -4.94 9.74
CA HIS A 6 -25.63 -4.00 9.85
C HIS A 6 -24.37 -4.77 10.26
N PHE A 7 -23.23 -4.41 9.67
CA PHE A 7 -21.95 -5.04 9.94
C PHE A 7 -20.94 -4.02 10.44
N GLU A 8 -20.19 -4.41 11.46
CA GLU A 8 -19.08 -3.66 12.03
C GLU A 8 -17.85 -4.58 12.07
N ILE A 9 -16.72 -4.11 11.56
CA ILE A 9 -15.46 -4.84 11.56
C ILE A 9 -14.56 -4.19 12.61
N LEU A 10 -14.02 -5.01 13.51
CA LEU A 10 -13.15 -4.59 14.59
C LEU A 10 -11.83 -5.33 14.43
N ILE A 11 -10.78 -4.61 14.02
CA ILE A 11 -9.43 -5.16 13.93
C ILE A 11 -8.78 -5.03 15.31
N HIS A 12 -8.03 -6.04 15.75
CA HIS A 12 -7.37 -5.97 17.05
C HIS A 12 -6.33 -4.84 17.08
N PRO A 13 -6.14 -4.14 18.22
CA PRO A 13 -5.28 -2.95 18.30
C PRO A 13 -3.83 -3.18 17.88
N GLN A 14 -3.26 -4.38 18.08
CA GLN A 14 -1.88 -4.67 17.70
C GLN A 14 -1.60 -4.62 16.19
N TYR A 15 -2.64 -4.61 15.36
CA TYR A 15 -2.51 -4.49 13.90
C TYR A 15 -2.77 -3.06 13.40
N GLN A 16 -2.95 -2.10 14.32
CA GLN A 16 -3.18 -0.70 14.01
C GLN A 16 -1.93 0.14 14.27
N ASN A 17 -1.72 1.18 13.48
CA ASN A 17 -0.70 2.20 13.75
C ASN A 17 -1.19 3.19 14.84
N ASP A 18 -0.34 4.15 15.21
CA ASP A 18 -0.65 5.19 16.21
C ASP A 18 -1.83 6.09 15.83
N HIS A 19 -2.25 6.07 14.56
CA HIS A 19 -3.42 6.78 14.05
C HIS A 19 -4.69 5.90 14.00
N GLY A 20 -4.62 4.66 14.50
CA GLY A 20 -5.74 3.71 14.49
C GLY A 20 -6.02 3.07 13.13
N GLN A 21 -5.13 3.22 12.15
CA GLN A 21 -5.29 2.62 10.82
C GLN A 21 -4.68 1.22 10.81
N ALA A 22 -5.40 0.25 10.22
CA ALA A 22 -4.88 -1.10 10.09
C ALA A 22 -3.69 -1.13 9.13
N THR A 23 -2.59 -1.75 9.55
CA THR A 23 -1.39 -1.91 8.73
C THR A 23 -1.20 -3.37 8.36
N CYS A 24 -0.65 -3.62 7.18
CA CYS A 24 -0.37 -4.97 6.71
C CYS A 24 0.83 -4.99 5.78
N SER A 25 1.50 -6.13 5.68
CA SER A 25 2.67 -6.36 4.83
C SER A 25 2.60 -7.77 4.21
N PRO A 26 3.46 -8.11 3.23
CA PRO A 26 3.49 -9.45 2.65
C PRO A 26 3.55 -10.54 3.72
N GLY A 27 2.63 -11.51 3.67
CA GLY A 27 2.56 -12.62 4.62
C GLY A 27 2.10 -12.27 6.05
N SER A 28 1.84 -11.00 6.36
CA SER A 28 1.29 -10.61 7.67
C SER A 28 -0.07 -11.25 7.94
N VAL A 29 -0.41 -11.39 9.22
CA VAL A 29 -1.70 -11.92 9.67
C VAL A 29 -2.46 -10.81 10.37
N VAL A 30 -3.70 -10.56 9.97
CA VAL A 30 -4.62 -9.60 10.59
C VAL A 30 -5.76 -10.36 11.25
N GLU A 31 -6.03 -10.02 12.51
CA GLU A 31 -7.08 -10.66 13.31
C GLU A 31 -8.08 -9.64 13.85
N GLY A 32 -9.28 -10.12 14.12
CA GLY A 32 -10.34 -9.28 14.64
C GLY A 32 -11.68 -9.98 14.76
N LEU A 33 -12.72 -9.16 14.89
CA LEU A 33 -14.11 -9.58 15.02
C LEU A 33 -14.96 -8.89 13.96
N VAL A 34 -15.94 -9.61 13.42
CA VAL A 34 -17.05 -9.03 12.69
C VAL A 34 -18.30 -9.13 13.56
N LYS A 35 -18.89 -7.99 13.90
CA LYS A 35 -20.21 -7.93 14.54
C LYS A 35 -21.28 -7.76 13.48
N ALA A 36 -22.34 -8.57 13.57
CA ALA A 36 -23.51 -8.47 12.72
C ALA A 36 -24.76 -8.22 13.58
N TYR A 37 -25.46 -7.12 13.30
CA TYR A 37 -26.70 -6.75 13.98
C TYR A 37 -27.86 -6.99 13.01
N VAL A 38 -28.67 -8.01 13.28
CA VAL A 38 -29.80 -8.41 12.43
C VAL A 38 -31.10 -7.91 13.05
N THR A 39 -31.80 -7.02 12.35
CA THR A 39 -33.04 -6.39 12.85
C THR A 39 -34.30 -7.14 12.42
N MET A 40 -34.20 -8.03 11.43
CA MET A 40 -35.31 -8.85 10.93
C MET A 40 -34.78 -10.16 10.34
N PRO A 41 -35.49 -11.30 10.49
CA PRO A 41 -35.07 -12.56 9.90
C PRO A 41 -34.84 -12.40 8.41
N THR A 42 -33.67 -12.81 7.93
CA THR A 42 -33.24 -12.55 6.55
C THR A 42 -32.68 -13.82 5.92
N ILE A 43 -33.13 -14.14 4.71
CA ILE A 43 -32.58 -15.25 3.94
C ILE A 43 -31.23 -14.82 3.34
N ILE A 44 -30.16 -15.50 3.73
CA ILE A 44 -28.81 -15.29 3.23
C ILE A 44 -28.14 -16.64 2.92
N LYS A 45 -27.24 -16.66 1.93
CA LYS A 45 -26.47 -17.87 1.59
C LYS A 45 -25.23 -17.99 2.47
N HIS A 46 -24.45 -16.92 2.52
CA HIS A 46 -23.28 -16.82 3.36
C HIS A 46 -22.95 -15.36 3.68
N ILE A 47 -22.24 -15.18 4.78
CA ILE A 47 -21.56 -13.95 5.17
C ILE A 47 -20.07 -14.18 4.91
N LYS A 48 -19.43 -13.31 4.13
CA LYS A 48 -18.01 -13.36 3.81
C LYS A 48 -17.30 -12.10 4.29
N LEU A 49 -16.14 -12.27 4.91
CA LEU A 49 -15.12 -11.24 4.98
C LEU A 49 -14.34 -11.26 3.67
N ILE A 50 -14.23 -10.12 3.02
CA ILE A 50 -13.51 -9.95 1.76
C ILE A 50 -12.39 -8.97 2.01
N PHE A 51 -11.22 -9.32 1.51
CA PHE A 51 -10.05 -8.47 1.50
C PHE A 51 -9.57 -8.36 0.05
N GLU A 52 -9.51 -7.14 -0.48
CA GLU A 52 -9.10 -6.91 -1.86
C GLU A 52 -8.16 -5.72 -1.96
N ALA A 53 -7.34 -5.75 -3.00
CA ALA A 53 -6.55 -4.60 -3.39
C ALA A 53 -6.83 -4.23 -4.84
N THR A 54 -6.88 -2.93 -5.09
CA THR A 54 -7.14 -2.38 -6.42
C THR A 54 -6.15 -1.27 -6.74
N GLU A 55 -5.65 -1.28 -7.97
CA GLU A 55 -4.93 -0.23 -8.65
C GLU A 55 -5.86 0.45 -9.66
N LYS A 56 -6.06 1.75 -9.51
CA LYS A 56 -6.85 2.58 -10.42
C LYS A 56 -5.90 3.57 -11.12
N LEU A 57 -5.91 3.52 -12.45
CA LEU A 57 -5.15 4.45 -13.29
C LEU A 57 -6.08 5.54 -13.83
N ASN A 58 -5.68 6.80 -13.66
CA ASN A 58 -6.35 7.93 -14.28
C ASN A 58 -5.81 8.15 -15.71
N TYR A 59 -6.35 7.38 -16.66
CA TYR A 59 -5.95 7.44 -18.08
C TYR A 59 -6.04 8.86 -18.66
N ALA A 60 -7.00 9.67 -18.22
CA ALA A 60 -7.15 11.05 -18.68
C ALA A 60 -5.99 11.94 -18.23
N ALA A 61 -5.55 11.80 -16.96
CA ALA A 61 -4.38 12.51 -16.45
C ALA A 61 -3.08 12.04 -17.15
N MET A 62 -3.03 10.81 -17.65
CA MET A 62 -1.86 10.26 -18.34
C MET A 62 -1.88 10.50 -19.87
N GLY A 63 -2.93 11.14 -20.41
CA GLY A 63 -3.05 11.40 -21.85
C GLY A 63 -3.24 10.15 -22.69
N TRP A 64 -3.73 9.05 -22.10
CA TRP A 64 -3.95 7.77 -22.78
C TRP A 64 -5.41 7.61 -23.18
N GLU A 65 -5.68 6.99 -24.33
CA GLU A 65 -7.04 6.56 -24.68
C GLU A 65 -7.54 5.56 -23.63
N LYS A 66 -8.82 5.66 -23.25
CA LYS A 66 -9.43 4.79 -22.24
C LYS A 66 -9.21 3.32 -22.60
N ALA A 67 -8.27 2.66 -21.93
CA ALA A 67 -8.19 1.22 -21.98
C ALA A 67 -9.52 0.66 -21.49
N ARG A 68 -10.04 -0.38 -22.17
CA ARG A 68 -11.21 -1.13 -21.70
C ARG A 68 -10.92 -1.52 -20.26
N ALA A 69 -11.77 -1.12 -19.32
CA ALA A 69 -11.64 -1.33 -17.88
C ALA A 69 -11.39 -2.82 -17.57
N ARG A 70 -10.14 -3.26 -17.67
CA ARG A 70 -9.70 -4.51 -17.09
C ARG A 70 -9.56 -4.23 -15.61
N ASP A 71 -10.20 -5.12 -14.86
CA ASP A 71 -10.31 -5.16 -13.40
C ASP A 71 -8.95 -4.77 -12.81
N GLY A 72 -8.83 -3.55 -12.28
CA GLY A 72 -7.63 -3.04 -11.60
C GLY A 72 -7.32 -3.79 -10.31
N ARG A 73 -7.89 -4.98 -10.13
CA ARG A 73 -7.73 -5.81 -8.95
C ARG A 73 -6.34 -6.44 -8.94
N LEU A 74 -5.57 -6.10 -7.91
CA LEU A 74 -4.27 -6.71 -7.63
C LEU A 74 -4.46 -8.11 -7.00
N PHE A 75 -5.38 -8.23 -6.03
CA PHE A 75 -5.83 -9.53 -5.50
C PHE A 75 -7.22 -9.42 -4.86
N SER A 76 -7.85 -10.57 -4.62
CA SER A 76 -9.03 -10.68 -3.76
C SER A 76 -8.98 -12.01 -3.01
N ALA A 77 -9.02 -11.93 -1.68
CA ALA A 77 -9.14 -13.06 -0.78
C ALA A 77 -10.47 -12.97 -0.03
N SER A 78 -11.09 -14.10 0.29
CA SER A 78 -12.31 -14.10 1.09
C SER A 78 -12.37 -15.26 2.06
N LYS A 79 -13.03 -15.03 3.19
CA LYS A 79 -13.29 -16.02 4.24
C LYS A 79 -14.78 -16.06 4.52
N VAL A 80 -15.38 -17.25 4.48
CA VAL A 80 -16.77 -17.44 4.91
C VAL A 80 -16.81 -17.39 6.43
N LEU A 81 -17.60 -16.48 6.99
CA LEU A 81 -17.81 -16.32 8.43
C LEU A 81 -19.02 -17.10 8.93
N TRP A 82 -20.04 -17.22 8.08
CA TRP A 82 -21.29 -17.91 8.40
C TRP A 82 -21.98 -18.38 7.11
N GLY A 83 -22.76 -19.45 7.22
CA GLY A 83 -23.56 -20.01 6.14
C GLY A 83 -22.81 -21.01 5.26
N SER A 84 -23.47 -21.48 4.21
CA SER A 84 -22.98 -22.57 3.36
C SER A 84 -23.32 -22.35 1.88
N SER A 85 -23.36 -23.43 1.10
CA SER A 85 -23.84 -23.41 -0.29
C SER A 85 -25.34 -23.21 -0.39
N GLU A 86 -26.09 -23.50 0.67
CA GLU A 86 -27.55 -23.45 0.72
C GLU A 86 -28.06 -22.12 1.27
N TRP A 87 -29.33 -21.82 1.02
CA TRP A 87 -29.98 -20.63 1.57
C TRP A 87 -30.49 -20.93 2.97
N SER A 88 -30.15 -20.09 3.93
CA SER A 88 -30.60 -20.22 5.31
C SER A 88 -31.12 -18.90 5.84
N ILE A 89 -32.01 -18.96 6.82
CA ILE A 89 -32.50 -17.78 7.51
C ILE A 89 -31.53 -17.47 8.65
N ILE A 90 -31.05 -16.23 8.72
CA ILE A 90 -30.42 -15.70 9.93
C ILE A 90 -31.50 -14.97 10.73
N ASP A 91 -31.63 -15.33 12.00
CA ASP A 91 -32.62 -14.76 12.91
C ASP A 91 -32.22 -13.37 13.41
N VAL A 92 -33.16 -12.70 14.09
CA VAL A 92 -32.90 -11.43 14.76
C VAL A 92 -31.93 -11.64 15.90
N GLY A 93 -30.92 -10.77 16.00
CA GLY A 93 -29.96 -10.83 17.08
C GLY A 93 -28.62 -10.18 16.75
N GLU A 94 -27.70 -10.31 17.69
CA GLU A 94 -26.31 -9.88 17.55
C GLU A 94 -25.42 -11.11 17.42
N TYR A 95 -24.58 -11.11 16.37
CA TYR A 95 -23.67 -12.21 16.08
C TYR A 95 -22.25 -11.69 16.03
N ILE A 96 -21.31 -12.48 16.55
CA ILE A 96 -19.88 -12.14 16.56
C ILE A 96 -19.12 -13.26 15.86
N PHE A 97 -18.40 -12.90 14.81
CA PHE A 97 -17.58 -13.83 14.04
C PHE A 97 -16.11 -13.45 14.17
N PRO A 98 -15.29 -14.25 14.88
CA PRO A 98 -13.85 -14.03 14.90
C PRO A 98 -13.25 -14.35 13.52
N PHE A 99 -12.25 -13.58 13.13
CA PHE A 99 -11.51 -13.83 11.91
C PHE A 99 -10.01 -13.72 12.11
N ILE A 100 -9.32 -14.43 11.21
CA ILE A 100 -7.88 -14.42 11.02
C ILE A 100 -7.72 -14.42 9.51
N CYS A 101 -6.97 -13.46 8.97
CA CYS A 101 -6.71 -13.30 7.55
C CYS A 101 -5.21 -13.17 7.33
N GLN A 102 -4.65 -14.02 6.48
CA GLN A 102 -3.25 -13.93 6.10
C GLN A 102 -3.14 -13.21 4.75
N MET A 103 -2.31 -12.17 4.70
CA MET A 103 -1.95 -11.47 3.49
C MET A 103 -1.19 -12.41 2.54
N PRO A 104 -1.36 -12.28 1.21
CA PRO A 104 -0.51 -12.98 0.27
C PRO A 104 0.97 -12.70 0.54
N VAL A 105 1.84 -13.69 0.34
CA VAL A 105 3.31 -13.51 0.39
C VAL A 105 3.80 -12.91 -0.93
N VAL A 106 3.14 -11.84 -1.37
CA VAL A 106 3.42 -11.11 -2.60
C VAL A 106 3.68 -9.66 -2.22
N ASN A 107 4.77 -9.11 -2.72
CA ASN A 107 5.16 -7.73 -2.45
C ASN A 107 4.43 -6.78 -3.41
N PHE A 108 3.24 -6.33 -3.01
CA PHE A 108 2.48 -5.33 -3.76
C PHE A 108 3.06 -3.92 -3.57
N PRO A 109 2.70 -2.94 -4.41
CA PRO A 109 3.00 -1.53 -4.13
C PRO A 109 2.39 -1.07 -2.80
N PRO A 110 2.95 -0.03 -2.15
CA PRO A 110 2.35 0.55 -0.95
C PRO A 110 0.96 1.13 -1.24
N THR A 111 0.14 1.27 -0.20
CA THR A 111 -1.07 2.10 -0.29
C THR A 111 -0.66 3.52 -0.68
N PHE A 112 -1.24 4.03 -1.77
CA PHE A 112 -0.80 5.27 -2.38
C PHE A 112 -1.95 5.98 -3.08
N HIS A 113 -2.13 7.27 -2.79
CA HIS A 113 -3.17 8.09 -3.41
C HIS A 113 -2.55 9.28 -4.13
N ASN A 114 -2.72 9.33 -5.44
CA ASN A 114 -2.29 10.45 -6.29
C ASN A 114 -3.27 10.64 -7.46
N HIS A 115 -3.24 11.80 -8.10
CA HIS A 115 -4.10 12.15 -9.23
C HIS A 115 -3.98 11.22 -10.43
N SER A 116 -2.82 10.56 -10.62
CA SER A 116 -2.55 9.65 -11.74
C SER A 116 -2.81 8.17 -11.41
N ILE A 117 -2.50 7.76 -10.17
CA ILE A 117 -2.52 6.37 -9.72
C ILE A 117 -3.05 6.34 -8.28
N ASP A 118 -3.96 5.42 -8.04
CA ASP A 118 -4.56 5.16 -6.74
C ASP A 118 -4.48 3.66 -6.43
N ILE A 119 -3.85 3.30 -5.32
CA ILE A 119 -3.64 1.92 -4.87
C ILE A 119 -4.27 1.78 -3.49
N GLU A 120 -5.34 1.01 -3.45
CA GLU A 120 -6.24 0.89 -2.30
C GLU A 120 -6.31 -0.57 -1.84
N PHE A 121 -6.20 -0.81 -0.54
CA PHE A 121 -6.38 -2.11 0.08
C PHE A 121 -7.56 -2.00 1.05
N VAL A 122 -8.59 -2.81 0.86
CA VAL A 122 -9.83 -2.71 1.64
C VAL A 122 -10.28 -4.06 2.18
N MET A 123 -10.82 -4.02 3.39
CA MET A 123 -11.53 -5.13 4.02
C MET A 123 -13.00 -4.77 4.23
N PHE A 124 -13.91 -5.63 3.79
CA PHE A 124 -15.34 -5.43 3.99
C PHE A 124 -16.08 -6.75 4.14
N VAL A 125 -17.27 -6.70 4.71
CA VAL A 125 -18.15 -7.88 4.87
C VAL A 125 -19.26 -7.82 3.84
N SER A 126 -19.57 -8.97 3.23
CA SER A 126 -20.64 -9.12 2.25
C SER A 126 -21.55 -10.29 2.63
N ALA A 127 -22.86 -10.04 2.66
CA ALA A 127 -23.88 -11.06 2.84
C ALA A 127 -24.70 -11.26 1.56
N GLN A 128 -24.60 -12.46 0.99
CA GLN A 128 -25.27 -12.80 -0.27
C GLN A 128 -26.77 -13.06 -0.04
N ARG A 129 -27.62 -12.34 -0.79
CA ARG A 129 -29.08 -12.49 -0.76
C ARG A 129 -29.63 -13.14 -2.04
N PRO A 130 -30.78 -13.81 -1.98
CA PRO A 130 -31.41 -14.40 -3.14
C PRO A 130 -31.99 -13.31 -4.04
N LYS A 131 -31.56 -13.26 -5.31
CA LYS A 131 -32.07 -12.33 -6.35
C LYS A 131 -32.01 -10.84 -5.95
N GLN A 132 -31.14 -10.47 -5.02
CA GLN A 132 -30.94 -9.10 -4.53
C GLN A 132 -29.45 -8.79 -4.46
N THR A 133 -29.10 -7.50 -4.44
CA THR A 133 -27.73 -7.07 -4.22
C THR A 133 -27.24 -7.56 -2.85
N PRO A 134 -25.96 -7.93 -2.71
CA PRO A 134 -25.39 -8.26 -1.41
C PRO A 134 -25.53 -7.09 -0.44
N ILE A 135 -25.64 -7.39 0.85
CA ILE A 135 -25.49 -6.39 1.91
C ILE A 135 -24.00 -6.25 2.17
N ILE A 136 -23.45 -5.04 2.05
CA ILE A 136 -22.02 -4.76 2.19
C ILE A 136 -21.80 -3.84 3.39
N SER A 137 -20.78 -4.10 4.21
CA SER A 137 -20.36 -3.21 5.31
C SER A 137 -19.74 -1.92 4.78
N LYS A 138 -19.47 -0.96 5.68
CA LYS A 138 -18.49 0.08 5.37
C LYS A 138 -17.11 -0.60 5.18
N PRO A 139 -16.35 -0.29 4.12
CA PRO A 139 -14.99 -0.78 3.98
C PRO A 139 -14.06 -0.20 5.06
N ILE A 140 -13.10 -1.01 5.49
CA ILE A 140 -11.95 -0.59 6.27
C ILE A 140 -10.75 -0.55 5.32
N GLU A 141 -10.10 0.60 5.24
CA GLU A 141 -8.86 0.76 4.50
C GLU A 141 -7.69 0.18 5.29
N LEU A 142 -6.79 -0.50 4.58
CA LEU A 142 -5.54 -1.01 5.12
C LEU A 142 -4.36 -0.27 4.49
N GLN A 143 -3.38 0.04 5.31
CA GLN A 143 -2.10 0.58 4.89
C GLN A 143 -1.14 -0.57 4.60
N PHE A 144 -0.94 -0.87 3.32
CA PHE A 144 0.02 -1.87 2.87
C PHE A 144 1.44 -1.32 2.91
N GLN A 145 2.32 -2.06 3.57
CA GLN A 145 3.74 -1.75 3.74
C GLN A 145 4.57 -2.83 3.01
N PRO A 146 5.14 -2.50 1.85
CA PRO A 146 5.99 -3.44 1.12
C PRO A 146 7.28 -3.73 1.89
N ILE A 147 7.82 -4.93 1.69
CA ILE A 147 9.16 -5.28 2.17
C ILE A 147 10.16 -4.79 1.14
N ILE A 148 10.96 -3.79 1.51
CA ILE A 148 12.03 -3.26 0.65
C ILE A 148 13.36 -3.74 1.23
N GLU A 149 14.03 -4.63 0.52
CA GLU A 149 15.43 -4.93 0.81
C GLU A 149 16.28 -3.70 0.48
N THR A 150 16.85 -3.06 1.50
CA THR A 150 17.80 -1.98 1.28
C THR A 150 19.21 -2.56 1.11
N ILE A 151 20.01 -1.92 0.25
CA ILE A 151 21.41 -2.31 0.04
C ILE A 151 22.13 -2.17 1.38
N THR A 152 22.73 -3.26 1.89
CA THR A 152 23.64 -3.17 3.05
C THR A 152 24.67 -2.06 2.81
N THR A 153 24.83 -1.17 3.77
CA THR A 153 25.67 0.06 3.74
C THR A 153 27.14 -0.13 3.33
N LYS A 154 27.58 -1.38 3.10
CA LYS A 154 28.95 -1.76 2.79
C LYS A 154 29.46 -1.34 1.40
N ASN A 155 28.59 -0.98 0.46
CA ASN A 155 28.97 -0.56 -0.92
C ASN A 155 28.30 0.76 -1.37
N LEU A 156 28.19 1.73 -0.47
CA LEU A 156 27.71 3.07 -0.81
C LEU A 156 28.84 3.89 -1.48
N HIS A 157 29.16 3.55 -2.73
CA HIS A 157 30.10 4.35 -3.51
C HIS A 157 29.45 5.69 -3.92
N VAL A 158 30.21 6.77 -3.77
CA VAL A 158 29.81 8.10 -4.23
C VAL A 158 29.68 8.08 -5.76
N SER A 159 28.53 8.51 -6.27
CA SER A 159 28.36 8.73 -7.71
C SER A 159 29.02 10.05 -8.06
N VAL A 160 30.03 10.02 -8.94
CA VAL A 160 30.76 11.21 -9.38
C VAL A 160 30.53 11.40 -10.87
N GLN A 161 29.94 12.54 -11.23
CA GLN A 161 29.82 12.95 -12.63
C GLN A 161 30.73 14.15 -12.88
N LYS A 162 31.51 14.09 -13.95
CA LYS A 162 32.39 15.16 -14.42
C LYS A 162 31.95 15.60 -15.79
N THR A 163 31.78 16.91 -15.98
CA THR A 163 31.45 17.51 -17.26
C THR A 163 32.34 18.71 -17.50
N GLN A 164 32.94 18.77 -18.69
CA GLN A 164 33.68 19.94 -19.13
C GLN A 164 32.68 21.03 -19.57
N LEU A 165 32.71 22.19 -18.91
CA LEU A 165 31.84 23.31 -19.24
C LEU A 165 32.49 24.23 -20.29
N THR A 166 33.81 24.42 -20.18
CA THR A 166 34.61 25.19 -21.14
C THR A 166 36.00 24.56 -21.30
N ARG A 167 36.84 25.13 -22.17
CA ARG A 167 38.24 24.67 -22.34
C ARG A 167 39.06 24.69 -21.04
N HIS A 168 38.68 25.54 -20.08
CA HIS A 168 39.39 25.70 -18.81
C HIS A 168 38.55 25.31 -17.59
N ILE A 169 37.24 25.09 -17.72
CA ILE A 169 36.37 24.85 -16.57
C ILE A 169 35.82 23.43 -16.64
N THR A 170 36.08 22.66 -15.59
CA THR A 170 35.45 21.36 -15.36
C THR A 170 34.55 21.44 -14.15
N ALA A 171 33.29 21.03 -14.31
CA ALA A 171 32.38 20.82 -13.19
C ALA A 171 32.40 19.34 -12.78
N GLN A 172 32.51 19.11 -11.48
CA GLN A 172 32.34 17.81 -10.88
C GLN A 172 31.21 17.90 -9.85
N VAL A 173 30.24 17.01 -9.97
CA VAL A 173 29.18 16.82 -8.99
C VAL A 173 29.34 15.44 -8.41
N SER A 174 29.30 15.35 -7.08
CA SER A 174 29.30 14.07 -6.39
C SER A 174 28.12 13.98 -5.44
N VAL A 175 27.39 12.87 -5.54
CA VAL A 175 26.25 12.55 -4.70
C VAL A 175 26.54 11.22 -4.00
N PRO A 176 26.59 11.18 -2.66
CA PRO A 176 26.74 9.92 -1.95
C PRO A 176 25.51 9.07 -2.21
N ARG A 177 25.73 7.80 -2.55
CA ARG A 177 24.66 6.82 -2.53
C ARG A 177 24.31 6.63 -1.06
N LEU A 178 23.08 6.90 -0.68
CA LEU A 178 22.62 6.84 0.70
C LEU A 178 21.46 5.84 0.77
N ALA A 179 21.47 5.01 1.81
CA ALA A 179 20.34 4.15 2.12
C ALA A 179 19.29 5.01 2.82
N TYR A 180 18.41 5.64 2.03
CA TYR A 180 17.36 6.48 2.58
C TYR A 180 16.11 5.67 2.88
N ASN A 181 15.50 5.98 4.03
CA ASN A 181 14.11 5.66 4.29
C ASN A 181 13.28 6.89 3.91
N ILE A 182 12.40 6.77 2.92
CA ILE A 182 11.54 7.87 2.44
C ILE A 182 10.53 8.36 3.49
N HIS A 183 10.42 7.67 4.63
CA HIS A 183 9.57 8.03 5.77
C HIS A 183 10.31 8.84 6.84
N GLU A 184 11.58 9.17 6.66
CA GLU A 184 12.30 10.08 7.56
C GLU A 184 12.07 11.54 7.14
N ASP A 185 11.56 12.38 8.05
CA ASP A 185 11.13 13.76 7.77
C ASP A 185 12.28 14.74 7.43
N LEU A 186 13.53 14.32 7.54
CA LEU A 186 14.72 15.17 7.37
C LEU A 186 15.74 14.57 6.40
N LEU A 187 15.31 14.35 5.16
CA LEU A 187 16.21 13.90 4.10
C LEU A 187 16.88 15.10 3.42
N SER A 188 17.98 15.59 4.00
CA SER A 188 18.90 16.44 3.25
C SER A 188 19.85 15.55 2.43
N ILE A 189 19.89 15.74 1.11
CA ILE A 189 20.83 15.03 0.24
C ILE A 189 22.11 15.88 0.16
N PRO A 190 23.24 15.46 0.76
CA PRO A 190 24.47 16.22 0.68
C PRO A 190 25.02 16.13 -0.75
N VAL A 191 24.96 17.24 -1.49
CA VAL A 191 25.53 17.33 -2.85
C VAL A 191 26.82 18.15 -2.77
N THR A 192 27.95 17.55 -3.14
CA THR A 192 29.22 18.29 -3.25
C THR A 192 29.41 18.75 -4.69
N LYS A 193 29.69 20.04 -4.86
CA LYS A 193 29.97 20.69 -6.14
C LYS A 193 31.42 21.17 -6.15
N LEU A 194 32.19 20.77 -7.15
CA LEU A 194 33.57 21.20 -7.36
C LEU A 194 33.69 21.83 -8.75
N LEU A 195 34.17 23.06 -8.80
CA LEU A 195 34.51 23.77 -10.02
C LEU A 195 36.04 23.89 -10.08
N CYS A 196 36.65 23.19 -11.03
CA CYS A 196 38.09 23.27 -11.24
C CYS A 196 38.36 24.20 -12.41
N ASN A 197 39.11 25.28 -12.16
CA ASN A 197 39.63 26.15 -13.21
C ASN A 197 41.02 25.66 -13.60
N GLY A 198 41.23 25.41 -14.89
CA GLY A 198 42.44 24.90 -15.50
C GLY A 198 43.51 25.98 -15.57
N SER A 199 44.01 26.40 -14.41
CA SER A 199 45.24 27.18 -14.28
C SER A 199 45.79 27.02 -12.86
N VAL A 200 46.69 26.05 -12.66
CA VAL A 200 48.12 26.26 -12.41
C VAL A 200 48.75 24.87 -12.18
N ASN A 201 49.63 24.47 -13.10
CA ASN A 201 50.65 23.44 -12.86
C ASN A 201 51.71 24.09 -11.96
N VAL A 202 51.64 23.91 -10.64
CA VAL A 202 52.81 24.19 -9.78
C VAL A 202 53.72 22.99 -9.91
N LYS A 203 54.66 23.06 -10.85
CA LYS A 203 55.90 22.28 -10.75
C LYS A 203 56.59 22.75 -9.47
N SER A 204 56.60 21.90 -8.44
CA SER A 204 57.58 22.01 -7.37
C SER A 204 58.91 21.49 -7.92
N ASP A 205 59.69 22.39 -8.51
CA ASP A 205 61.12 22.17 -8.73
C ASP A 205 61.79 22.10 -7.36
N SER A 206 62.16 20.90 -6.94
CA SER A 206 63.16 20.69 -5.89
C SER A 206 64.54 20.94 -6.50
N ASN A 207 65.10 22.12 -6.25
CA ASN A 207 66.52 22.39 -6.44
C ASN A 207 67.37 21.57 -5.44
N GLN A 208 68.58 21.27 -5.92
CA GLN A 208 69.71 20.55 -5.32
C GLN A 208 69.89 20.68 -3.81
#